data_AF-A0A848LL82-F1
#
_entry.id   AF-A0A848LL82-F1
#
_cell.length_a   1.000
_cell.length_b   1.000
_cell.length_c   1.000
_cell.angle_alpha   90.00
_cell.angle_beta   90.00
_cell.angle_gamma   90.00
#
_symmetry.space_group_name_H-M   'P 1'
#
loop_
_entity.id
_entity.type
_entity.pdbx_description
1 polymer ?
#
loop_
_entity_poly.entity_id
_entity_poly.type
_entity_poly.pdbx_seq_one_letter_code
_entity_poly.pdbx_strand_id
1 'polypeptide(L)'
;MTRLANTIRSLQRNDGSLSSPDIARQLYEQSARVLSLAADTCPDSDIAELLRLRAHGLQRNDLLEAATALARAENDRLTVLCGPLVTWPGRSSAYLHSTCVALENTWLTQQMRALEARLDELRRFYEERLGLAGLELQEIPRYTASELVLCGGEANGFPKHFTYFLPEDEGHRKIKPRKTVLFRNIYLERIRCLSLPLLRVLCPNLPLENEDVVDTLVALTWFRGHDVGHYWRHRSAAFARLKELGTARSYALQEALCDVMGYLALLGPWRQGSRPLAPMGFYLAEMLRFLGRGYQGIHPDFEASHIVVSYLVKKGFASLDAERGELFVTPEQFERGVTEVARRLMRAVLGGDVDEARVLLEQHGLATEPRDSHLDPLIRKAARLGNDIRYIYEG
;
A
#
# COMPACT_ATOMS: atom_id res chain seq x y z
N MET A 1 -22.05 -14.74 1.24
CA MET A 1 -20.79 -14.71 2.01
C MET A 1 -20.65 -13.48 2.90
N THR A 2 -20.83 -12.25 2.42
CA THR A 2 -20.67 -11.02 3.22
C THR A 2 -21.40 -11.02 4.56
N ARG A 3 -22.68 -11.45 4.59
CA ARG A 3 -23.45 -11.55 5.84
C ARG A 3 -22.80 -12.49 6.84
N LEU A 4 -22.37 -13.68 6.41
CA LEU A 4 -21.67 -14.65 7.26
C LEU A 4 -20.38 -14.05 7.83
N ALA A 5 -19.57 -13.41 6.98
CA ALA A 5 -18.32 -12.79 7.40
C ALA A 5 -18.54 -11.68 8.44
N ASN A 6 -19.56 -10.84 8.25
CA ASN A 6 -19.94 -9.81 9.22
C ASN A 6 -20.41 -10.42 10.54
N THR A 7 -21.22 -11.48 10.50
CA THR A 7 -21.69 -12.15 11.71
C THR A 7 -20.52 -12.78 12.48
N ILE A 8 -19.62 -13.51 11.81
CA ILE A 8 -18.42 -14.07 12.44
C ILE A 8 -17.57 -12.96 13.07
N ARG A 9 -17.34 -11.87 12.33
CA ARG A 9 -16.55 -10.74 12.84
C ARG A 9 -17.19 -10.09 14.07
N SER A 10 -18.52 -10.01 14.14
CA SER A 10 -19.24 -9.49 15.30
C SER A 10 -19.11 -10.36 16.56
N LEU A 11 -18.78 -11.65 16.37
CA LEU A 11 -18.44 -12.56 17.46
C LEU A 11 -16.96 -12.50 17.87
N GLN A 12 -16.11 -11.80 17.11
CA GLN A 12 -14.68 -11.66 17.41
C GLN A 12 -14.38 -10.38 18.18
N ARG A 13 -13.55 -10.50 19.21
CA ARG A 13 -12.87 -9.36 19.86
C ARG A 13 -11.65 -8.93 19.03
N ASN A 14 -11.09 -7.77 19.35
CA ASN A 14 -9.93 -7.24 18.64
C ASN A 14 -8.65 -8.05 18.83
N ASP A 15 -8.61 -8.94 19.83
CA ASP A 15 -7.52 -9.92 20.03
C ASP A 15 -7.74 -11.22 19.23
N GLY A 16 -8.84 -11.31 18.47
CA GLY A 16 -9.22 -12.48 17.68
C GLY A 16 -10.04 -13.53 18.45
N SER A 17 -10.19 -13.39 19.77
CA SER A 17 -10.98 -14.33 20.57
C SER A 17 -12.47 -14.26 20.25
N LEU A 18 -13.16 -15.41 20.33
CA LEU A 18 -14.57 -15.55 20.01
C LEU A 18 -15.43 -15.45 21.27
N SER A 19 -16.47 -14.63 21.24
CA SER A 19 -17.48 -14.53 22.31
C SER A 19 -18.40 -15.75 22.36
N SER A 20 -18.60 -16.43 21.23
CA SER A 20 -19.36 -17.68 21.13
C SER A 20 -18.70 -18.65 20.14
N PRO A 21 -17.78 -19.50 20.60
CA PRO A 21 -17.04 -20.43 19.74
C PRO A 21 -17.94 -21.42 18.98
N ASP A 22 -19.01 -21.93 19.60
CA ASP A 22 -19.91 -22.89 18.96
C ASP A 22 -20.71 -22.28 17.79
N ILE A 23 -21.22 -21.05 17.98
CA ILE A 23 -21.91 -20.33 16.90
C ILE A 23 -20.92 -20.00 15.78
N ALA A 24 -19.72 -19.54 16.12
CA ALA A 24 -18.68 -19.26 15.14
C ALA A 24 -18.30 -20.49 14.32
N ARG A 25 -18.17 -21.66 14.94
CA ARG A 25 -17.93 -22.93 14.24
C ARG A 25 -19.03 -23.24 13.24
N GLN A 26 -20.31 -23.11 13.61
CA GLN A 26 -21.43 -23.32 12.69
C GLN A 26 -21.38 -22.33 11.50
N LEU A 27 -21.02 -21.07 11.76
CA LEU A 27 -20.87 -20.06 10.70
C LEU A 27 -19.67 -20.34 9.78
N TYR A 28 -18.57 -20.87 10.30
CA TYR A 28 -17.45 -21.34 9.48
C TYR A 28 -17.87 -22.51 8.59
N GLU A 29 -18.61 -23.49 9.13
CA GLU A 29 -19.16 -24.60 8.35
C GLU A 29 -20.13 -24.12 7.26
N GLN A 30 -20.95 -23.10 7.54
CA GLN A 30 -21.81 -22.46 6.53
C GLN A 30 -20.99 -21.74 5.45
N SER A 31 -19.94 -21.02 5.84
CA SER A 31 -19.05 -20.32 4.90
C SER A 31 -18.32 -21.32 3.98
N ALA A 32 -17.82 -22.42 4.56
CA ALA A 32 -17.23 -23.52 3.82
C ALA A 32 -18.21 -24.16 2.83
N ARG A 33 -19.46 -24.44 3.27
CA ARG A 33 -20.51 -24.97 2.38
C ARG A 33 -20.77 -24.08 1.18
N VAL A 34 -20.83 -22.75 1.37
CA VAL A 34 -21.01 -21.80 0.26
C VAL A 34 -19.85 -21.86 -0.73
N LEU A 35 -18.61 -21.95 -0.24
CA LEU A 35 -17.42 -22.08 -1.10
C LEU A 35 -17.40 -23.41 -1.85
N SER A 36 -17.79 -24.52 -1.23
CA SER A 36 -17.91 -25.82 -1.90
C SER A 36 -18.96 -25.80 -3.00
N LEU A 37 -20.15 -25.23 -2.74
CA LEU A 37 -21.19 -25.08 -3.77
C LEU A 37 -20.74 -24.18 -4.93
N ALA A 38 -20.00 -23.11 -4.62
CA ALA A 38 -19.40 -22.26 -5.65
C ALA A 38 -18.36 -23.03 -6.47
N ALA A 39 -17.55 -23.89 -5.85
CA ALA A 39 -16.59 -24.75 -6.54
C ALA A 39 -17.27 -25.75 -7.49
N ASP A 40 -18.39 -26.35 -7.08
CA ASP A 40 -19.10 -27.37 -7.87
C ASP A 40 -19.77 -26.80 -9.13
N THR A 41 -20.05 -25.49 -9.12
CA THR A 41 -20.63 -24.76 -10.25
C THR A 41 -19.59 -23.93 -11.01
N CYS A 42 -18.34 -23.91 -10.56
CA CYS A 42 -17.27 -23.16 -11.20
C CYS A 42 -16.80 -23.91 -12.45
N PRO A 43 -16.88 -23.30 -13.65
CA PRO A 43 -16.45 -23.95 -14.89
C PRO A 43 -14.93 -24.08 -15.01
N ASP A 44 -14.19 -23.39 -14.15
CA ASP A 44 -12.73 -23.37 -14.13
C ASP A 44 -12.23 -24.30 -13.01
N SER A 45 -11.53 -25.38 -13.41
CA SER A 45 -11.06 -26.40 -12.48
C SER A 45 -10.06 -25.88 -11.45
N ASP A 46 -9.21 -24.92 -11.82
CA ASP A 46 -8.18 -24.38 -10.93
C ASP A 46 -8.83 -23.50 -9.86
N ILE A 47 -9.78 -22.65 -10.28
CA ILE A 47 -10.56 -21.83 -9.35
C ILE A 47 -11.43 -22.72 -8.46
N ALA A 48 -12.09 -23.73 -9.02
CA ALA A 48 -12.88 -24.69 -8.26
C ALA A 48 -12.03 -25.34 -7.16
N GLU A 49 -10.80 -25.74 -7.48
CA GLU A 49 -9.89 -26.34 -6.51
C GLU A 49 -9.48 -25.37 -5.41
N LEU A 50 -9.13 -24.11 -5.74
CA LEU A 50 -8.83 -23.08 -4.75
C LEU A 50 -10.01 -22.83 -3.79
N LEU A 51 -11.24 -22.84 -4.31
CA LEU A 51 -12.46 -22.71 -3.51
C LEU A 51 -12.65 -23.92 -2.58
N ARG A 52 -12.40 -25.14 -3.04
CA ARG A 52 -12.47 -26.36 -2.21
C ARG A 52 -11.42 -26.35 -1.10
N LEU A 53 -10.17 -26.04 -1.43
CA LEU A 53 -9.09 -25.91 -0.44
C LEU A 53 -9.45 -24.87 0.64
N ARG A 54 -10.00 -23.73 0.21
CA ARG A 54 -10.46 -22.69 1.13
C ARG A 54 -11.61 -23.17 2.02
N ALA A 55 -12.59 -23.87 1.46
CA ALA A 55 -13.70 -24.46 2.21
C ALA A 55 -13.20 -25.47 3.26
N HIS A 56 -12.30 -26.36 2.86
CA HIS A 56 -11.69 -27.37 3.73
C HIS A 56 -10.91 -26.71 4.87
N GLY A 57 -10.11 -25.68 4.56
CA GLY A 57 -9.34 -24.96 5.58
C GLY A 57 -10.21 -24.23 6.60
N LEU A 58 -11.34 -23.65 6.19
CA LEU A 58 -12.32 -23.07 7.12
C LEU A 58 -12.95 -24.11 8.06
N GLN A 59 -13.26 -25.31 7.57
CA GLN A 59 -13.81 -26.39 8.39
C GLN A 59 -12.82 -26.89 9.45
N ARG A 60 -11.53 -26.90 9.11
CA ARG A 60 -10.46 -27.37 9.99
C ARG A 60 -9.83 -26.28 10.84
N ASN A 61 -10.20 -25.02 10.62
CA ASN A 61 -9.55 -23.86 11.20
C ASN A 61 -8.03 -23.83 10.91
N ASP A 62 -7.65 -24.23 9.70
CA ASP A 62 -6.27 -24.22 9.19
C ASP A 62 -6.28 -23.83 7.71
N LEU A 63 -5.79 -22.63 7.40
CA LEU A 63 -5.81 -22.06 6.05
C LEU A 63 -4.45 -22.14 5.35
N LEU A 64 -3.44 -22.77 5.95
CA LEU A 64 -2.08 -22.76 5.43
C LEU A 64 -2.01 -23.28 4.00
N GLU A 65 -2.65 -24.41 3.73
CA GLU A 65 -2.69 -25.02 2.39
C GLU A 65 -3.42 -24.11 1.39
N ALA A 66 -4.59 -23.60 1.75
CA ALA A 66 -5.39 -22.73 0.91
C ALA A 66 -4.68 -21.39 0.60
N ALA A 67 -4.03 -20.78 1.59
CA ALA A 67 -3.26 -19.55 1.43
C ALA A 67 -2.04 -19.76 0.53
N THR A 68 -1.32 -20.89 0.73
CA THR A 68 -0.16 -21.25 -0.09
C THR A 68 -0.57 -21.54 -1.53
N ALA A 69 -1.66 -22.28 -1.74
CA ALA A 69 -2.19 -22.58 -3.07
C ALA A 69 -2.62 -21.30 -3.80
N LEU A 70 -3.30 -20.38 -3.11
CA LEU A 70 -3.71 -19.10 -3.69
C LEU A 70 -2.51 -18.22 -4.07
N ALA A 71 -1.46 -18.17 -3.24
CA ALA A 71 -0.24 -17.44 -3.55
C ALA A 71 0.51 -18.02 -4.77
N ARG A 72 0.42 -19.34 -4.99
CA ARG A 72 1.02 -20.06 -6.14
C ARG A 72 0.17 -20.00 -7.41
N ALA A 73 -1.13 -19.80 -7.28
CA ALA A 73 -2.05 -19.91 -8.40
C ALA A 73 -1.64 -19.03 -9.58
N GLU A 74 -1.66 -19.60 -10.78
CA GLU A 74 -1.42 -18.84 -12.00
C GLU A 74 -2.69 -18.27 -12.62
N ASN A 75 -3.84 -18.80 -12.21
CA ASN A 75 -5.14 -18.34 -12.63
C ASN A 75 -5.69 -17.38 -11.58
N ASP A 76 -5.64 -16.08 -11.90
CA ASP A 76 -6.04 -15.01 -10.99
C ASP A 76 -7.47 -14.50 -11.26
N ARG A 77 -8.19 -15.08 -12.25
CA ARG A 77 -9.49 -14.58 -12.75
C ARG A 77 -10.51 -14.35 -11.64
N LEU A 78 -10.51 -15.21 -10.63
CA LEU A 78 -11.26 -15.05 -9.40
C LEU A 78 -10.34 -15.23 -8.20
N THR A 79 -10.26 -14.22 -7.34
CA THR A 79 -9.58 -14.31 -6.05
C THR A 79 -10.62 -14.29 -4.94
N VAL A 80 -10.61 -15.32 -4.09
CA VAL A 80 -11.46 -15.40 -2.89
C VAL A 80 -10.59 -15.52 -1.64
N LEU A 81 -10.57 -14.46 -0.85
CA LEU A 81 -10.03 -14.48 0.51
C LEU A 81 -11.21 -14.69 1.45
N CYS A 82 -11.15 -15.71 2.31
CA CYS A 82 -12.17 -15.96 3.31
C CYS A 82 -11.53 -16.60 4.54
N GLY A 83 -11.54 -15.90 5.67
CA GLY A 83 -10.79 -16.34 6.85
C GLY A 83 -10.15 -15.18 7.61
N PRO A 84 -9.27 -15.47 8.58
CA PRO A 84 -8.48 -14.47 9.28
C PRO A 84 -7.56 -13.73 8.30
N LEU A 85 -7.72 -12.42 8.21
CA LEU A 85 -6.83 -11.52 7.47
C LEU A 85 -6.34 -10.41 8.39
N VAL A 86 -5.11 -9.94 8.16
CA VAL A 86 -4.71 -8.63 8.65
C VAL A 86 -5.23 -7.57 7.67
N THR A 87 -5.87 -6.54 8.20
CA THR A 87 -6.39 -5.44 7.37
C THR A 87 -5.67 -4.15 7.65
N TRP A 88 -5.17 -3.94 8.87
CA TRP A 88 -4.42 -2.74 9.17
C TRP A 88 -3.58 -2.87 10.44
N PRO A 89 -2.24 -2.78 10.33
CA PRO A 89 -1.36 -2.72 11.49
C PRO A 89 -1.67 -1.51 12.37
N GLY A 90 -2.15 -1.74 13.59
CA GLY A 90 -2.47 -0.70 14.58
C GLY A 90 -3.93 -0.67 15.05
N ARG A 91 -4.87 -1.29 14.30
CA ARG A 91 -6.29 -1.42 14.68
C ARG A 91 -6.54 -2.73 15.43
N SER A 92 -5.87 -3.78 14.99
CA SER A 92 -5.80 -5.08 15.65
C SER A 92 -4.42 -5.67 15.40
N SER A 93 -3.84 -6.29 16.42
CA SER A 93 -2.64 -7.13 16.29
C SER A 93 -2.98 -8.55 15.85
N ALA A 94 -4.28 -8.89 15.78
CA ALA A 94 -4.79 -10.20 15.42
C ALA A 94 -5.28 -10.25 13.97
N TYR A 95 -5.31 -11.46 13.41
CA TYR A 95 -5.96 -11.74 12.14
C TYR A 95 -7.44 -11.92 12.40
N LEU A 96 -8.27 -11.08 11.79
CA LEU A 96 -9.70 -11.03 12.03
C LEU A 96 -10.46 -11.52 10.80
N HIS A 97 -11.58 -12.20 11.04
CA HIS A 97 -12.31 -12.84 9.97
C HIS A 97 -12.78 -11.80 8.95
N SER A 98 -12.46 -12.07 7.70
CA SER A 98 -12.70 -11.22 6.55
C SER A 98 -13.12 -12.07 5.38
N THR A 99 -13.83 -11.46 4.45
CA THR A 99 -14.07 -12.03 3.13
C THR A 99 -13.88 -10.97 2.08
N CYS A 100 -13.12 -11.28 1.03
CA CYS A 100 -12.95 -10.47 -0.17
C CYS A 100 -13.13 -11.36 -1.39
N VAL A 101 -13.94 -10.93 -2.34
CA VAL A 101 -14.09 -11.56 -3.66
C VAL A 101 -13.72 -10.52 -4.70
N ALA A 102 -12.70 -10.83 -5.50
CA ALA A 102 -12.19 -9.93 -6.53
C ALA A 102 -12.06 -10.65 -7.87
N LEU A 103 -12.32 -9.91 -8.94
CA LEU A 103 -12.16 -10.38 -10.32
C LEU A 103 -10.94 -9.73 -10.93
N GLU A 104 -10.10 -10.50 -11.61
CA GLU A 104 -8.93 -9.94 -12.28
C GLU A 104 -9.32 -8.96 -13.39
N ASN A 105 -8.60 -7.84 -13.47
CA ASN A 105 -8.53 -7.04 -14.67
C ASN A 105 -7.32 -7.49 -15.49
N THR A 106 -7.52 -8.47 -16.39
CA THR A 106 -6.42 -9.13 -17.12
C THR A 106 -5.58 -8.13 -17.91
N TRP A 107 -6.21 -7.12 -18.54
CA TRP A 107 -5.46 -6.11 -19.29
C TRP A 107 -4.52 -5.32 -18.37
N LEU A 108 -5.01 -4.80 -17.24
CA LEU A 108 -4.17 -4.06 -16.29
C LEU A 108 -3.10 -4.93 -15.65
N THR A 109 -3.42 -6.18 -15.29
CA THR A 109 -2.44 -7.13 -14.79
C THR A 109 -1.31 -7.34 -15.80
N GLN A 110 -1.65 -7.55 -17.07
CA GLN A 110 -0.65 -7.72 -18.13
C GLN A 110 0.19 -6.45 -18.33
N GLN A 111 -0.42 -5.26 -18.31
CA GLN A 111 0.32 -4.00 -18.41
C GLN A 111 1.34 -3.85 -17.27
N MET A 112 0.93 -4.14 -16.02
CA MET A 112 1.82 -4.01 -14.87
C MET A 112 2.92 -5.07 -14.85
N ARG A 113 2.62 -6.31 -15.25
CA ARG A 113 3.63 -7.37 -15.37
C ARG A 113 4.61 -7.09 -16.53
N ALA A 114 4.17 -6.46 -17.61
CA ALA A 114 5.04 -6.10 -18.73
C ALA A 114 6.16 -5.12 -18.33
N LEU A 115 5.95 -4.31 -17.27
CA LEU A 115 6.98 -3.45 -16.70
C LEU A 115 8.20 -4.24 -16.20
N GLU A 116 8.00 -5.48 -15.78
CA GLU A 116 9.05 -6.33 -15.21
C GLU A 116 10.13 -6.70 -16.24
N ALA A 117 9.79 -6.70 -17.53
CA ALA A 117 10.77 -6.87 -18.61
C ALA A 117 11.84 -5.76 -18.64
N ARG A 118 11.59 -4.64 -17.96
CA ARG A 118 12.46 -3.45 -17.89
C ARG A 118 13.09 -3.25 -16.51
N LEU A 119 13.12 -4.28 -15.66
CA LEU A 119 13.71 -4.17 -14.31
C LEU A 119 15.20 -3.81 -14.34
N ASP A 120 15.96 -4.31 -15.31
CA ASP A 120 17.39 -3.96 -15.45
C ASP A 120 17.61 -2.52 -15.93
N GLU A 121 16.71 -1.97 -16.75
CA GLU A 121 16.72 -0.55 -17.09
C GLU A 121 16.37 0.30 -15.88
N LEU A 122 15.35 -0.11 -15.12
CA LEU A 122 14.93 0.58 -13.89
C LEU A 122 16.05 0.58 -12.85
N ARG A 123 16.74 -0.55 -12.68
CA ARG A 123 17.91 -0.70 -11.82
C ARG A 123 18.99 0.32 -12.19
N ARG A 124 19.44 0.30 -13.44
CA ARG A 124 20.48 1.23 -13.93
C ARG A 124 20.06 2.68 -13.76
N PHE A 125 18.80 2.99 -14.06
CA PHE A 125 18.23 4.31 -13.83
C PHE A 125 18.32 4.74 -12.36
N TYR A 126 17.99 3.87 -11.40
CA TYR A 126 18.15 4.17 -9.98
C TYR A 126 19.62 4.32 -9.58
N GLU A 127 20.50 3.42 -10.02
CA GLU A 127 21.94 3.48 -9.70
C GLU A 127 22.57 4.80 -10.20
N GLU A 128 22.29 5.19 -11.45
CA GLU A 128 22.76 6.43 -12.07
C GLU A 128 22.15 7.67 -11.40
N ARG A 129 20.83 7.65 -11.19
CA ARG A 129 20.10 8.82 -10.68
C ARG A 129 20.38 9.06 -9.21
N LEU A 130 20.55 8.00 -8.41
CA LEU A 130 20.65 8.04 -6.95
C LEU A 130 22.06 7.83 -6.41
N GLY A 131 23.00 7.36 -7.25
CA GLY A 131 24.42 7.29 -6.92
C GLY A 131 24.81 6.11 -6.03
N LEU A 132 24.03 5.02 -6.03
CA LEU A 132 24.36 3.77 -5.35
C LEU A 132 24.33 2.63 -6.37
N ALA A 133 25.50 2.15 -6.79
CA ALA A 133 25.64 1.04 -7.73
C ALA A 133 25.60 -0.32 -7.02
N GLY A 134 25.29 -1.38 -7.77
CA GLY A 134 25.28 -2.76 -7.27
C GLY A 134 23.97 -3.14 -6.60
N LEU A 135 22.86 -2.54 -7.05
CA LEU A 135 21.54 -2.95 -6.61
C LEU A 135 21.25 -4.37 -7.12
N GLU A 136 20.66 -5.19 -6.27
CA GLU A 136 20.24 -6.54 -6.62
C GLU A 136 18.75 -6.67 -6.32
N LEU A 137 18.02 -7.37 -7.20
CA LEU A 137 16.59 -7.60 -7.01
C LEU A 137 16.37 -8.97 -6.36
N GLN A 138 15.69 -9.01 -5.22
CA GLN A 138 15.15 -10.25 -4.68
C GLN A 138 13.90 -10.68 -5.44
N GLU A 139 13.46 -11.93 -5.23
CA GLU A 139 12.19 -12.42 -5.77
C GLU A 139 11.03 -11.48 -5.38
N ILE A 140 10.45 -10.82 -6.39
CA ILE A 140 9.30 -9.92 -6.26
C ILE A 140 8.00 -10.72 -6.28
N PRO A 141 6.94 -10.24 -5.62
CA PRO A 141 5.64 -10.89 -5.63
C PRO A 141 5.03 -10.80 -7.03
N ARG A 142 4.33 -11.84 -7.43
CA ARG A 142 3.47 -11.82 -8.61
C ARG A 142 2.38 -10.78 -8.40
N TYR A 143 2.13 -9.94 -9.39
CA TYR A 143 1.17 -8.83 -9.26
C TYR A 143 -0.15 -9.15 -9.95
N THR A 144 -1.28 -8.82 -9.33
CA THR A 144 -2.62 -8.95 -9.90
C THR A 144 -3.40 -7.67 -9.65
N ALA A 145 -3.82 -7.00 -10.72
CA ALA A 145 -4.81 -5.93 -10.64
C ALA A 145 -6.21 -6.54 -10.74
N SER A 146 -7.10 -6.15 -9.85
CA SER A 146 -8.43 -6.75 -9.72
C SER A 146 -9.47 -5.71 -9.34
N GLU A 147 -10.74 -6.05 -9.51
CA GLU A 147 -11.89 -5.26 -9.06
C GLU A 147 -12.51 -5.98 -7.86
N LEU A 148 -12.61 -5.31 -6.71
CA LEU A 148 -13.29 -5.85 -5.54
C LEU A 148 -14.80 -5.85 -5.78
N VAL A 149 -15.43 -7.03 -5.79
CA VAL A 149 -16.86 -7.19 -6.05
C VAL A 149 -17.65 -7.33 -4.75
N LEU A 150 -17.13 -8.12 -3.81
CA LEU A 150 -17.78 -8.35 -2.51
C LEU A 150 -16.74 -8.29 -1.40
N CYS A 151 -17.10 -7.65 -0.29
CA CYS A 151 -16.29 -7.65 0.91
C CYS A 151 -17.15 -7.71 2.19
N GLY A 152 -16.64 -8.36 3.24
CA GLY A 152 -17.29 -8.50 4.53
C GLY A 152 -16.29 -8.80 5.66
N GLY A 153 -16.77 -8.78 6.90
CA GLY A 153 -15.95 -8.94 8.09
C GLY A 153 -15.03 -7.73 8.33
N GLU A 154 -13.81 -7.99 8.84
CA GLU A 154 -12.84 -6.93 9.14
C GLU A 154 -12.39 -6.16 7.88
N ALA A 155 -12.32 -6.82 6.72
CA ALA A 155 -11.98 -6.17 5.45
C ALA A 155 -12.99 -5.10 4.99
N ASN A 156 -14.23 -5.16 5.50
CA ASN A 156 -15.22 -4.09 5.30
C ASN A 156 -15.18 -3.04 6.44
N GLY A 157 -14.17 -3.09 7.29
CA GLY A 157 -13.90 -2.11 8.34
C GLY A 157 -13.34 -0.79 7.80
N PHE A 158 -12.80 0.02 8.71
CA PHE A 158 -12.07 1.26 8.42
C PHE A 158 -10.64 1.08 8.95
N PRO A 159 -9.60 1.54 8.25
CA PRO A 159 -9.65 2.13 6.90
C PRO A 159 -9.90 1.09 5.81
N LYS A 160 -10.40 1.50 4.62
CA LYS A 160 -10.56 0.58 3.49
C LYS A 160 -9.21 0.08 2.96
N HIS A 161 -9.06 -1.24 2.96
CA HIS A 161 -7.92 -1.92 2.37
C HIS A 161 -8.09 -2.05 0.86
N PHE A 162 -7.02 -1.81 0.11
CA PHE A 162 -7.03 -1.78 -1.36
C PHE A 162 -6.01 -2.73 -1.98
N THR A 163 -5.21 -3.44 -1.18
CA THR A 163 -4.19 -4.37 -1.69
C THR A 163 -3.91 -5.45 -0.64
N TYR A 164 -3.71 -6.70 -1.00
CA TYR A 164 -3.28 -7.74 -0.07
C TYR A 164 -1.98 -8.40 -0.52
N PHE A 165 -1.09 -8.67 0.42
CA PHE A 165 0.19 -9.34 0.24
C PHE A 165 0.09 -10.79 0.71
N LEU A 166 -0.07 -11.73 -0.22
CA LEU A 166 -0.32 -13.13 0.06
C LEU A 166 0.97 -13.96 0.03
N PRO A 167 1.11 -14.99 0.90
CA PRO A 167 0.17 -15.37 1.96
C PRO A 167 0.47 -14.67 3.30
N GLU A 168 1.25 -13.59 3.30
CA GLU A 168 1.66 -12.85 4.50
C GLU A 168 0.46 -12.31 5.28
N ASP A 169 -0.49 -11.68 4.60
CA ASP A 169 -1.68 -11.09 5.21
C ASP A 169 -2.68 -12.14 5.73
N GLU A 170 -2.47 -13.41 5.40
CA GLU A 170 -3.18 -14.57 5.95
C GLU A 170 -2.44 -15.22 7.14
N GLY A 171 -1.31 -14.64 7.56
CA GLY A 171 -0.52 -15.11 8.71
C GLY A 171 0.77 -15.85 8.36
N HIS A 172 1.11 -15.98 7.07
CA HIS A 172 2.15 -16.90 6.60
C HIS A 172 3.36 -16.20 5.94
N ARG A 173 3.95 -15.22 6.64
CA ARG A 173 5.00 -14.30 6.12
C ARG A 173 6.25 -14.94 5.49
N LYS A 174 6.61 -16.15 5.94
CA LYS A 174 7.84 -16.84 5.50
C LYS A 174 7.64 -17.70 4.24
N ILE A 175 6.40 -17.84 3.77
CA ILE A 175 6.07 -18.73 2.67
C ILE A 175 6.29 -18.02 1.33
N LYS A 176 6.80 -18.80 0.39
CA LYS A 176 6.98 -18.44 -1.01
C LYS A 176 6.21 -19.42 -1.92
N PRO A 177 5.83 -19.01 -3.14
CA PRO A 177 5.95 -17.66 -3.72
C PRO A 177 5.00 -16.65 -3.06
N ARG A 178 5.20 -15.37 -3.37
CA ARG A 178 4.35 -14.26 -2.88
C ARG A 178 3.50 -13.68 -4.00
N LYS A 179 2.35 -13.11 -3.64
CA LYS A 179 1.43 -12.47 -4.58
C LYS A 179 0.86 -11.18 -4.00
N THR A 180 0.87 -10.11 -4.79
CA THR A 180 0.21 -8.84 -4.49
C THR A 180 -1.10 -8.77 -5.26
N VAL A 181 -2.22 -8.69 -4.54
CA VAL A 181 -3.56 -8.53 -5.12
C VAL A 181 -4.04 -7.11 -4.84
N LEU A 182 -4.10 -6.27 -5.87
CA LEU A 182 -4.56 -4.89 -5.76
C LEU A 182 -6.01 -4.76 -6.24
N PHE A 183 -6.85 -4.07 -5.46
CA PHE A 183 -8.23 -3.69 -5.80
C PHE A 183 -8.27 -2.30 -6.43
N ARG A 184 -8.28 -2.26 -7.76
CA ARG A 184 -8.15 -1.05 -8.57
C ARG A 184 -9.33 -0.09 -8.37
N ASN A 185 -10.56 -0.58 -8.35
CA ASN A 185 -11.73 0.25 -8.01
C ASN A 185 -11.57 0.95 -6.66
N ILE A 186 -11.17 0.24 -5.61
CA ILE A 186 -11.02 0.83 -4.27
C ILE A 186 -9.88 1.84 -4.27
N TYR A 187 -8.77 1.51 -4.91
CA TYR A 187 -7.62 2.39 -4.95
C TYR A 187 -7.92 3.70 -5.68
N LEU A 188 -8.53 3.64 -6.87
CA LEU A 188 -8.89 4.83 -7.64
C LEU A 188 -9.98 5.65 -6.98
N GLU A 189 -10.95 5.02 -6.34
CA GLU A 189 -11.98 5.74 -5.61
C GLU A 189 -11.40 6.50 -4.43
N ARG A 190 -10.43 5.92 -3.73
CA ARG A 190 -9.67 6.62 -2.69
C ARG A 190 -8.96 7.86 -3.24
N ILE A 191 -8.31 7.74 -4.39
CA ILE A 191 -7.61 8.86 -5.02
C ILE A 191 -8.59 9.97 -5.40
N ARG A 192 -9.72 9.61 -6.02
CA ARG A 192 -10.77 10.56 -6.44
C ARG A 192 -11.43 11.26 -5.27
N CYS A 193 -11.84 10.52 -4.24
CA CYS A 193 -12.63 11.04 -3.13
C CYS A 193 -11.78 11.71 -2.05
N LEU A 194 -10.50 11.37 -1.93
CA LEU A 194 -9.65 11.85 -0.83
C LEU A 194 -8.42 12.60 -1.34
N SER A 195 -7.57 11.94 -2.12
CA SER A 195 -6.26 12.50 -2.50
C SER A 195 -6.39 13.74 -3.38
N LEU A 196 -7.28 13.69 -4.38
CA LEU A 196 -7.52 14.81 -5.29
C LEU A 196 -8.08 16.06 -4.55
N PRO A 197 -9.15 15.96 -3.73
CA PRO A 197 -9.62 17.10 -2.94
C PRO A 197 -8.55 17.70 -2.03
N LEU A 198 -7.74 16.86 -1.38
CA LEU A 198 -6.62 17.32 -0.56
C LEU A 198 -5.60 18.12 -1.38
N LEU A 199 -5.20 17.62 -2.55
CA LEU A 199 -4.29 18.34 -3.43
C LEU A 199 -4.84 19.70 -3.84
N ARG A 200 -6.12 19.78 -4.20
CA ARG A 200 -6.77 21.05 -4.61
C ARG A 200 -6.77 22.09 -3.50
N VAL A 201 -7.02 21.66 -2.26
CA VAL A 201 -7.14 22.57 -1.11
C VAL A 201 -5.78 22.93 -0.52
N LEU A 202 -4.81 22.02 -0.57
CA LEU A 202 -3.52 22.18 0.08
C LEU A 202 -2.42 22.67 -0.87
N CYS A 203 -2.59 22.52 -2.18
CA CYS A 203 -1.65 23.01 -3.20
C CYS A 203 -2.39 23.77 -4.32
N PRO A 204 -3.10 24.88 -4.00
CA PRO A 204 -3.94 25.58 -4.97
C PRO A 204 -3.16 26.25 -6.10
N ASN A 205 -1.82 26.39 -5.98
CA ASN A 205 -0.97 27.01 -6.98
C ASN A 205 -0.62 26.08 -8.16
N LEU A 206 -0.96 24.79 -8.09
CA LEU A 206 -0.55 23.82 -9.09
C LEU A 206 -1.48 23.83 -10.32
N PRO A 207 -0.94 23.95 -11.55
CA PRO A 207 -1.72 23.90 -12.78
C PRO A 207 -2.01 22.46 -13.21
N LEU A 208 -2.62 21.68 -12.32
CA LEU A 208 -2.97 20.28 -12.57
C LEU A 208 -4.43 20.17 -13.01
N GLU A 209 -4.70 19.30 -13.97
CA GLU A 209 -6.06 18.83 -14.27
C GLU A 209 -6.41 17.65 -13.35
N ASN A 210 -7.69 17.32 -13.23
CA ASN A 210 -8.09 16.17 -12.40
C ASN A 210 -7.49 14.87 -12.93
N GLU A 211 -7.41 14.76 -14.26
CA GLU A 211 -6.83 13.64 -15.00
C GLU A 211 -5.34 13.44 -14.70
N ASP A 212 -4.62 14.50 -14.30
CA ASP A 212 -3.23 14.39 -13.86
C ASP A 212 -3.11 13.64 -12.51
N VAL A 213 -4.19 13.58 -11.71
CA VAL A 213 -4.19 12.93 -10.40
C VAL A 213 -4.84 11.55 -10.43
N VAL A 214 -5.88 11.37 -11.24
CA VAL A 214 -6.71 10.14 -11.25
C VAL A 214 -6.34 9.16 -12.38
N ASP A 215 -5.20 9.36 -13.02
CA ASP A 215 -4.69 8.47 -14.07
C ASP A 215 -4.43 7.06 -13.52
N THR A 216 -5.13 6.07 -14.11
CA THR A 216 -5.07 4.67 -13.65
C THR A 216 -3.69 4.06 -13.86
N LEU A 217 -3.05 4.31 -15.01
CA LEU A 217 -1.75 3.71 -15.30
C LEU A 217 -0.66 4.33 -14.44
N VAL A 218 -0.74 5.64 -14.16
CA VAL A 218 0.17 6.31 -13.23
C VAL A 218 0.02 5.74 -11.82
N ALA A 219 -1.21 5.64 -11.30
CA ALA A 219 -1.45 5.12 -9.95
C ALA A 219 -0.93 3.68 -9.77
N LEU A 220 -1.23 2.80 -10.74
CA LEU A 220 -0.80 1.41 -10.68
C LEU A 220 0.70 1.24 -10.92
N THR A 221 1.30 2.03 -11.81
CA THR A 221 2.75 1.98 -12.05
C THR A 221 3.52 2.49 -10.84
N TRP A 222 3.07 3.57 -10.19
CA TRP A 222 3.67 4.04 -8.94
C TRP A 222 3.58 2.95 -7.87
N PHE A 223 2.39 2.35 -7.68
CA PHE A 223 2.21 1.31 -6.68
C PHE A 223 3.10 0.11 -6.97
N ARG A 224 3.21 -0.33 -8.23
CA ARG A 224 4.11 -1.42 -8.60
C ARG A 224 5.58 -1.05 -8.37
N GLY A 225 5.95 0.21 -8.62
CA GLY A 225 7.30 0.73 -8.35
C GLY A 225 7.63 0.76 -6.85
N HIS A 226 6.65 1.15 -6.02
CA HIS A 226 6.74 1.06 -4.55
C HIS A 226 6.85 -0.40 -4.09
N ASP A 227 5.98 -1.29 -4.58
CA ASP A 227 5.95 -2.72 -4.23
C ASP A 227 7.29 -3.39 -4.58
N VAL A 228 7.80 -3.18 -5.80
CA VAL A 228 9.13 -3.64 -6.22
C VAL A 228 10.26 -2.95 -5.43
N GLY A 229 10.06 -1.70 -5.02
CA GLY A 229 10.90 -0.93 -4.10
C GLY A 229 11.37 -1.75 -2.89
N HIS A 230 10.43 -2.48 -2.28
CA HIS A 230 10.67 -3.32 -1.10
C HIS A 230 11.60 -4.52 -1.34
N TYR A 231 11.93 -4.84 -2.59
CA TYR A 231 12.71 -6.02 -2.97
C TYR A 231 14.09 -5.68 -3.53
N TRP A 232 14.40 -4.40 -3.72
CA TRP A 232 15.78 -3.99 -3.98
C TRP A 232 16.65 -4.23 -2.75
N ARG A 233 17.84 -4.74 -2.99
CA ARG A 233 18.87 -4.98 -1.99
C ARG A 233 20.20 -4.42 -2.46
N HIS A 234 21.08 -4.27 -1.51
CA HIS A 234 22.47 -3.95 -1.75
C HIS A 234 23.28 -4.60 -0.63
N ARG A 235 24.51 -5.05 -0.94
CA ARG A 235 25.38 -5.76 0.02
C ARG A 235 25.67 -4.97 1.29
N SER A 236 25.65 -3.64 1.21
CA SER A 236 25.89 -2.75 2.35
C SER A 236 24.63 -2.46 3.17
N ALA A 237 23.44 -2.90 2.73
CA ALA A 237 22.20 -2.58 3.41
C ALA A 237 22.22 -3.10 4.86
N ALA A 238 21.89 -2.23 5.80
CA ALA A 238 22.02 -2.48 7.23
C ALA A 238 20.67 -2.45 7.95
N PHE A 239 19.64 -3.11 7.38
CA PHE A 239 18.27 -3.08 7.89
C PHE A 239 18.14 -3.44 9.38
N ALA A 240 18.95 -4.39 9.87
CA ALA A 240 18.97 -4.74 11.29
C ALA A 240 19.49 -3.59 12.17
N ARG A 241 20.53 -2.88 11.72
CA ARG A 241 21.12 -1.74 12.45
C ARG A 241 20.22 -0.51 12.41
N LEU A 242 19.45 -0.30 11.33
CA LEU A 242 18.47 0.79 11.28
C LEU A 242 17.42 0.68 12.41
N LYS A 243 17.17 -0.52 12.94
CA LYS A 243 16.25 -0.71 14.08
C LYS A 243 16.78 -0.09 15.38
N GLU A 244 18.08 0.22 15.48
CA GLU A 244 18.66 1.00 16.59
C GLU A 244 18.04 2.41 16.68
N LEU A 245 17.50 2.93 15.56
CA LEU A 245 16.80 4.21 15.49
C LEU A 245 15.31 4.10 15.88
N GLY A 246 14.87 2.90 16.28
CA GLY A 246 13.48 2.55 16.57
C GLY A 246 12.82 1.81 15.41
N THR A 247 12.11 0.71 15.73
CA THR A 247 11.47 -0.17 14.73
C THR A 247 10.51 0.59 13.80
N ALA A 248 9.63 1.43 14.36
CA ALA A 248 8.66 2.19 13.55
C ALA A 248 9.35 3.18 12.59
N ARG A 249 10.35 3.92 13.09
CA ARG A 249 11.13 4.89 12.30
C ARG A 249 11.97 4.22 11.22
N SER A 250 12.54 3.05 11.52
CA SER A 250 13.23 2.21 10.55
C SER A 250 12.31 1.78 9.40
N TYR A 251 11.06 1.42 9.69
CA TYR A 251 10.07 1.15 8.64
C TYR A 251 9.68 2.41 7.88
N ALA A 252 9.48 3.55 8.56
CA ALA A 252 9.16 4.81 7.88
C ALA A 252 10.22 5.24 6.85
N LEU A 253 11.51 5.04 7.16
CA LEU A 253 12.60 5.29 6.19
C LEU A 253 12.54 4.34 4.98
N GLN A 254 12.21 3.07 5.21
CA GLN A 254 12.06 2.08 4.14
C GLN A 254 10.85 2.41 3.26
N GLU A 255 9.71 2.77 3.85
CA GLU A 255 8.53 3.23 3.09
C GLU A 255 8.83 4.50 2.32
N ALA A 256 9.52 5.49 2.92
CA ALA A 256 9.90 6.71 2.23
C ALA A 256 10.77 6.44 1.00
N LEU A 257 11.73 5.51 1.11
CA LEU A 257 12.53 5.08 -0.03
C LEU A 257 11.66 4.40 -1.11
N CYS A 258 10.77 3.49 -0.73
CA CYS A 258 9.94 2.78 -1.69
C CYS A 258 8.96 3.73 -2.41
N ASP A 259 8.38 4.69 -1.69
CA ASP A 259 7.51 5.72 -2.24
C ASP A 259 8.21 6.60 -3.29
N VAL A 260 9.42 7.09 -2.98
CA VAL A 260 10.18 7.92 -3.94
C VAL A 260 10.71 7.08 -5.10
N MET A 261 11.06 5.81 -4.90
CA MET A 261 11.40 4.90 -5.99
C MET A 261 10.19 4.67 -6.91
N GLY A 262 9.00 4.46 -6.35
CA GLY A 262 7.75 4.39 -7.12
C GLY A 262 7.51 5.63 -7.97
N TYR A 263 7.77 6.83 -7.43
CA TYR A 263 7.70 8.07 -8.19
C TYR A 263 8.77 8.16 -9.29
N LEU A 264 10.00 7.80 -8.99
CA LEU A 264 11.10 7.82 -9.97
C LEU A 264 10.88 6.82 -11.11
N ALA A 265 10.24 5.68 -10.85
CA ALA A 265 9.85 4.73 -11.90
C ALA A 265 8.96 5.39 -12.97
N LEU A 266 8.02 6.26 -12.54
CA LEU A 266 7.12 7.01 -13.43
C LEU A 266 7.86 8.04 -14.29
N LEU A 267 9.01 8.55 -13.84
CA LEU A 267 9.83 9.50 -14.60
C LEU A 267 10.82 8.80 -15.52
N GLY A 268 11.15 7.55 -15.21
CA GLY A 268 12.20 6.77 -15.86
C GLY A 268 11.65 5.69 -16.80
N PRO A 269 12.26 4.48 -16.77
CA PRO A 269 11.92 3.40 -17.69
C PRO A 269 10.46 2.92 -17.62
N TRP A 270 9.73 3.18 -16.55
CA TRP A 270 8.32 2.78 -16.44
C TRP A 270 7.34 3.90 -16.78
N ARG A 271 7.83 5.03 -17.28
CA ARG A 271 7.00 6.13 -17.74
C ARG A 271 5.92 5.63 -18.69
N GLN A 272 4.68 5.86 -18.30
CA GLN A 272 3.50 5.59 -19.12
C GLN A 272 3.22 6.79 -20.04
N GLY A 273 2.41 6.61 -21.08
CA GLY A 273 1.98 7.68 -22.00
C GLY A 273 1.06 8.73 -21.36
N SER A 274 1.26 9.05 -20.08
CA SER A 274 0.47 9.99 -19.30
C SER A 274 0.89 11.44 -19.58
N ARG A 275 0.05 12.37 -19.13
CA ARG A 275 0.34 13.81 -19.15
C ARG A 275 1.62 14.11 -18.35
N PRO A 276 2.40 15.13 -18.72
CA PRO A 276 3.69 15.41 -18.09
C PRO A 276 3.64 15.63 -16.58
N LEU A 277 2.56 16.24 -16.08
CA LEU A 277 2.40 16.56 -14.66
C LEU A 277 1.75 15.43 -13.86
N ALA A 278 1.27 14.37 -14.52
CA ALA A 278 0.53 13.31 -13.85
C ALA A 278 1.33 12.58 -12.75
N PRO A 279 2.62 12.22 -12.96
CA PRO A 279 3.42 11.63 -11.89
C PRO A 279 3.50 12.49 -10.62
N MET A 280 3.70 13.81 -10.79
CA MET A 280 3.76 14.75 -9.67
C MET A 280 2.40 14.87 -9.00
N GLY A 281 1.35 15.12 -9.79
CA GLY A 281 0.00 15.34 -9.27
C GLY A 281 -0.49 14.17 -8.45
N PHE A 282 -0.32 12.96 -8.99
CA PHE A 282 -0.65 11.72 -8.29
C PHE A 282 0.19 11.54 -7.00
N TYR A 283 1.52 11.62 -7.07
CA TYR A 283 2.38 11.31 -5.93
C TYR A 283 2.21 12.32 -4.79
N LEU A 284 2.12 13.61 -5.11
CA LEU A 284 1.86 14.66 -4.12
C LEU A 284 0.49 14.50 -3.47
N ALA A 285 -0.55 14.14 -4.24
CA ALA A 285 -1.87 13.87 -3.69
C ALA A 285 -1.86 12.72 -2.67
N GLU A 286 -1.15 11.62 -2.97
CA GLU A 286 -1.03 10.50 -2.03
C GLU A 286 -0.23 10.88 -0.77
N MET A 287 0.88 11.63 -0.88
CA MET A 287 1.61 12.14 0.29
C MET A 287 0.71 12.99 1.20
N LEU A 288 -0.07 13.90 0.61
CA LEU A 288 -1.03 14.71 1.36
C LEU A 288 -2.13 13.87 2.01
N ARG A 289 -2.59 12.81 1.34
CA ARG A 289 -3.54 11.85 1.93
C ARG A 289 -2.95 11.10 3.12
N PHE A 290 -1.69 10.67 3.04
CA PHE A 290 -1.04 10.03 4.18
C PHE A 290 -0.93 10.99 5.37
N LEU A 291 -0.50 12.24 5.15
CA LEU A 291 -0.49 13.29 6.18
C LEU A 291 -1.90 13.63 6.70
N GLY A 292 -2.92 13.54 5.82
CA GLY A 292 -4.32 13.75 6.16
C GLY A 292 -4.83 12.82 7.25
N ARG A 293 -4.24 11.63 7.44
CA ARG A 293 -4.59 10.74 8.56
C ARG A 293 -4.44 11.41 9.94
N GLY A 294 -3.59 12.45 10.03
CA GLY A 294 -3.31 13.16 11.28
C GLY A 294 -2.56 12.30 12.29
N TYR A 295 -2.27 12.87 13.46
CA TYR A 295 -1.45 12.21 14.48
C TYR A 295 -2.12 11.03 15.20
N GLN A 296 -3.42 10.79 14.96
CA GLN A 296 -4.12 9.62 15.49
C GLN A 296 -3.78 8.34 14.72
N GLY A 297 -3.16 8.46 13.54
CA GLY A 297 -2.73 7.36 12.70
C GLY A 297 -1.27 7.53 12.28
N ILE A 298 -0.34 7.60 13.25
CA ILE A 298 1.09 7.58 12.94
C ILE A 298 1.47 6.15 12.53
N HIS A 299 1.59 5.95 11.21
CA HIS A 299 2.04 4.73 10.55
C HIS A 299 3.32 5.00 9.78
N PRO A 300 4.06 3.94 9.37
CA PRO A 300 5.19 4.09 8.46
C PRO A 300 4.91 5.00 7.26
N ASP A 301 3.76 4.87 6.57
CA ASP A 301 3.40 5.75 5.45
C ASP A 301 3.26 7.24 5.83
N PHE A 302 2.70 7.52 7.02
CA PHE A 302 2.53 8.89 7.51
C PHE A 302 3.90 9.53 7.74
N GLU A 303 4.78 8.84 8.46
CA GLU A 303 6.11 9.36 8.77
C GLU A 303 6.99 9.39 7.51
N ALA A 304 6.83 8.46 6.58
CA ALA A 304 7.47 8.48 5.26
C ALA A 304 7.12 9.75 4.47
N SER A 305 5.83 10.03 4.35
CA SER A 305 5.35 11.26 3.69
C SER A 305 5.80 12.52 4.43
N HIS A 306 5.83 12.48 5.77
CA HIS A 306 6.34 13.58 6.58
C HIS A 306 7.81 13.85 6.29
N ILE A 307 8.66 12.82 6.24
CA ILE A 307 10.10 12.95 5.94
C ILE A 307 10.29 13.65 4.60
N VAL A 308 9.60 13.20 3.55
CA VAL A 308 9.73 13.76 2.20
C VAL A 308 9.23 15.20 2.15
N VAL A 309 8.01 15.49 2.63
CA VAL A 309 7.45 16.86 2.60
C VAL A 309 8.27 17.83 3.46
N SER A 310 8.71 17.39 4.64
CA SER A 310 9.58 18.15 5.54
C SER A 310 10.91 18.48 4.86
N TYR A 311 11.48 17.53 4.12
CA TYR A 311 12.67 17.75 3.32
C TYR A 311 12.46 18.85 2.28
N LEU A 312 11.38 18.74 1.50
CA LEU A 312 11.07 19.71 0.45
C LEU A 312 10.93 21.11 1.01
N VAL A 313 10.21 21.28 2.13
CA VAL A 313 10.02 22.58 2.78
C VAL A 313 11.34 23.13 3.35
N LYS A 314 12.04 22.34 4.17
CA LYS A 314 13.27 22.80 4.85
C LYS A 314 14.42 23.09 3.88
N LYS A 315 14.44 22.45 2.71
CA LYS A 315 15.45 22.70 1.66
C LYS A 315 15.01 23.70 0.60
N GLY A 316 13.81 24.28 0.71
CA GLY A 316 13.32 25.31 -0.20
C GLY A 316 12.89 24.79 -1.58
N PHE A 317 12.61 23.49 -1.70
CA PHE A 317 11.94 22.92 -2.88
C PHE A 317 10.41 23.11 -2.84
N ALA A 318 9.87 23.39 -1.67
CA ALA A 318 8.50 23.85 -1.47
C ALA A 318 8.50 24.93 -0.39
N SER A 319 7.46 25.76 -0.33
CA SER A 319 7.20 26.65 0.79
C SER A 319 5.86 26.31 1.44
N LEU A 320 5.79 26.47 2.76
CA LEU A 320 4.57 26.29 3.54
C LEU A 320 4.06 27.67 3.96
N ASP A 321 2.84 28.00 3.56
CA ASP A 321 2.07 29.07 4.20
C ASP A 321 1.49 28.52 5.51
N ALA A 322 2.08 28.93 6.63
CA ALA A 322 1.71 28.45 7.95
C ALA A 322 0.33 28.96 8.40
N GLU A 323 -0.12 30.13 7.91
CA GLU A 323 -1.43 30.67 8.26
C GLU A 323 -2.54 29.91 7.53
N ARG A 324 -2.33 29.62 6.24
CA ARG A 324 -3.30 28.92 5.40
C ARG A 324 -3.16 27.41 5.45
N GLY A 325 -2.06 26.87 5.95
CA GLY A 325 -1.73 25.44 5.92
C GLY A 325 -1.63 24.90 4.49
N GLU A 326 -1.04 25.68 3.57
CA GLU A 326 -0.95 25.37 2.13
C GLU A 326 0.52 25.25 1.70
N LEU A 327 0.80 24.28 0.84
CA LEU A 327 2.10 24.09 0.20
C LEU A 327 2.13 24.75 -1.17
N PHE A 328 3.19 25.48 -1.44
CA PHE A 328 3.52 26.04 -2.74
C PHE A 328 4.75 25.33 -3.29
N VAL A 329 4.63 24.84 -4.52
CA VAL A 329 5.69 24.08 -5.19
C VAL A 329 5.52 24.16 -6.71
N THR A 330 6.63 24.17 -7.47
CA THR A 330 6.61 24.00 -8.94
C THR A 330 7.03 22.58 -9.34
N PRO A 331 6.66 22.11 -10.54
CA PRO A 331 7.07 20.79 -11.02
C PRO A 331 8.59 20.57 -10.99
N GLU A 332 9.37 21.56 -11.40
CA GLU A 332 10.83 21.48 -11.46
C GLU A 332 11.44 21.40 -10.06
N GLN A 333 10.91 22.20 -9.12
CA GLN A 333 11.38 22.17 -7.74
C GLN A 333 11.00 20.84 -7.06
N PHE A 334 9.79 20.34 -7.31
CA PHE A 334 9.33 19.06 -6.79
C PHE A 334 10.21 17.90 -7.26
N GLU A 335 10.43 17.78 -8.57
CA GLU A 335 11.26 16.70 -9.11
C GLU A 335 12.68 16.75 -8.56
N ARG A 336 13.29 17.95 -8.51
CA ARG A 336 14.64 18.13 -7.96
C ARG A 336 14.70 17.73 -6.49
N GLY A 337 13.74 18.19 -5.69
CA GLY A 337 13.70 17.90 -4.25
C GLY A 337 13.44 16.43 -3.95
N VAL A 338 12.49 15.80 -4.66
CA VAL A 338 12.20 14.37 -4.52
C VAL A 338 13.41 13.52 -4.94
N THR A 339 14.06 13.88 -6.05
CA THR A 339 15.30 13.21 -6.46
C THR A 339 16.39 13.35 -5.40
N GLU A 340 16.56 14.54 -4.83
CA GLU A 340 17.60 14.79 -3.81
C GLU A 340 17.36 13.98 -2.54
N VAL A 341 16.15 14.01 -1.98
CA VAL A 341 15.82 13.19 -0.80
C VAL A 341 15.92 11.70 -1.10
N ALA A 342 15.57 11.26 -2.32
CA ALA A 342 15.72 9.87 -2.74
C ALA A 342 17.19 9.42 -2.71
N ARG A 343 18.16 10.28 -3.07
CA ARG A 343 19.59 9.93 -2.96
C ARG A 343 19.98 9.69 -1.50
N ARG A 344 19.51 10.55 -0.61
CA ARG A 344 19.79 10.45 0.84
C ARG A 344 19.16 9.19 1.44
N LEU A 345 17.90 8.92 1.11
CA LEU A 345 17.18 7.71 1.51
C LEU A 345 17.85 6.44 0.96
N MET A 346 18.28 6.44 -0.31
CA MET A 346 19.00 5.33 -0.93
C MET A 346 20.30 5.02 -0.16
N ARG A 347 21.09 6.04 0.17
CA ARG A 347 22.31 5.90 0.97
C ARG A 347 22.02 5.39 2.39
N ALA A 348 21.03 5.97 3.05
CA ALA A 348 20.64 5.60 4.41
C ALA A 348 20.17 4.13 4.50
N VAL A 349 19.23 3.76 3.63
CA VAL A 349 18.51 2.48 3.73
C VAL A 349 19.27 1.34 3.04
N LEU A 350 19.57 1.49 1.74
CA LEU A 350 20.24 0.44 0.95
C LEU A 350 21.77 0.57 1.00
N GLY A 351 22.31 1.78 1.14
CA GLY A 351 23.73 2.00 1.40
C GLY A 351 24.18 1.61 2.81
N GLY A 352 23.23 1.47 3.75
CA GLY A 352 23.49 1.08 5.15
C GLY A 352 24.09 2.18 6.02
N ASP A 353 23.97 3.43 5.60
CA ASP A 353 24.46 4.60 6.33
C ASP A 353 23.49 4.99 7.45
N VAL A 354 23.71 4.42 8.64
CA VAL A 354 22.87 4.65 9.83
C VAL A 354 22.99 6.10 10.33
N ASP A 355 24.11 6.78 10.07
CA ASP A 355 24.29 8.17 10.49
C ASP A 355 23.48 9.10 9.60
N GLU A 356 23.49 8.88 8.28
CA GLU A 356 22.59 9.57 7.35
C GLU A 356 21.11 9.31 7.70
N ALA A 357 20.76 8.07 8.04
CA ALA A 357 19.41 7.73 8.50
C ALA A 357 19.01 8.52 9.76
N ARG A 358 19.92 8.64 10.73
CA ARG A 358 19.70 9.43 11.95
C ARG A 358 19.50 10.91 11.62
N VAL A 359 20.36 11.48 10.77
CA VAL A 359 20.24 12.89 10.34
C VAL A 359 18.90 13.14 9.64
N LEU A 360 18.46 12.24 8.75
CA LEU A 360 17.15 12.34 8.09
C LEU A 360 16.00 12.33 9.12
N LEU A 361 16.04 11.45 10.10
CA LEU A 361 15.00 11.38 11.14
C LEU A 361 15.02 12.59 12.08
N GLU A 362 16.19 13.03 12.54
CA GLU A 362 16.31 14.19 13.43
C GLU A 362 15.90 15.50 12.74
N GLN A 363 16.27 15.67 11.47
CA GLN A 363 15.99 16.90 10.73
C GLN A 363 14.62 16.89 10.06
N HIS A 364 14.14 15.73 9.61
CA HIS A 364 12.96 15.65 8.75
C HIS A 364 11.88 14.67 9.22
N GLY A 365 12.22 13.74 10.11
CA GLY A 365 11.26 12.84 10.74
C GLY A 365 10.29 13.56 11.67
N LEU A 366 9.36 12.78 12.23
CA LEU A 366 8.37 13.32 13.15
C LEU A 366 9.03 13.67 14.49
N ALA A 367 8.76 14.88 14.99
CA ALA A 367 9.21 15.32 16.31
C ALA A 367 8.68 14.40 17.43
N THR A 368 9.37 14.38 18.58
CA THR A 368 8.93 13.60 19.75
C THR A 368 7.52 13.94 20.16
N GLU A 369 7.19 15.24 20.18
CA GLU A 369 5.82 15.73 20.25
C GLU A 369 5.35 16.05 18.82
N PRO A 370 4.45 15.23 18.22
CA PRO A 370 4.09 15.38 16.81
C PRO A 370 3.55 16.76 16.44
N ARG A 371 2.88 17.43 17.39
CA ARG A 371 2.30 18.77 17.23
C ARG A 371 3.34 19.88 17.09
N ASP A 372 4.59 19.61 17.45
CA ASP A 372 5.70 20.56 17.30
C ASP A 372 6.31 20.51 15.89
N SER A 373 5.76 19.67 15.00
CA SER A 373 6.18 19.66 13.62
C SER A 373 5.91 21.01 12.94
N HIS A 374 6.90 21.53 12.24
CA HIS A 374 6.72 22.67 11.33
C HIS A 374 5.67 22.42 10.22
N LEU A 375 5.27 21.16 9.97
CA LEU A 375 4.18 20.82 9.06
C LEU A 375 2.80 20.75 9.75
N ASP A 376 2.70 21.04 11.06
CA ASP A 376 1.45 20.94 11.82
C ASP A 376 0.28 21.72 11.18
N PRO A 377 0.46 22.95 10.65
CA PRO A 377 -0.64 23.65 9.97
C PRO A 377 -1.21 22.88 8.77
N LEU A 378 -0.33 22.30 7.94
CA LEU A 378 -0.69 21.47 6.79
C LEU A 378 -1.42 20.21 7.25
N ILE A 379 -0.85 19.47 8.21
CA ILE A 379 -1.38 18.21 8.72
C ILE A 379 -2.78 18.41 9.33
N ARG A 380 -2.98 19.46 10.13
CA ARG A 380 -4.29 19.77 10.72
C ARG A 380 -5.32 20.20 9.69
N LYS A 381 -4.92 20.88 8.62
CA LYS A 381 -5.83 21.23 7.53
C LYS A 381 -6.22 19.99 6.75
N ALA A 382 -5.25 19.15 6.38
CA ALA A 382 -5.48 17.88 5.71
C ALA A 382 -6.44 16.97 6.50
N ALA A 383 -6.20 16.79 7.81
CA ALA A 383 -7.02 15.92 8.66
C ALA A 383 -8.47 16.37 8.85
N ARG A 384 -8.80 17.63 8.55
CA ARG A 384 -10.18 18.15 8.61
C ARG A 384 -11.00 17.84 7.37
N LEU A 385 -10.38 17.46 6.25
CA LEU A 385 -11.04 17.29 4.95
C LEU A 385 -11.58 15.87 4.71
N GLY A 386 -11.30 14.92 5.61
CA GLY A 386 -11.80 13.53 5.55
C GLY A 386 -10.74 12.54 5.05
N ASN A 387 -10.80 11.31 5.57
CA ASN A 387 -9.69 10.35 5.49
C ASN A 387 -10.06 8.95 4.97
N ASP A 388 -11.32 8.68 4.59
CA ASP A 388 -11.69 7.36 4.04
C ASP A 388 -13.00 7.38 3.23
N ILE A 389 -13.25 6.27 2.53
CA ILE A 389 -14.44 6.01 1.70
C ILE A 389 -15.35 4.95 2.35
N ARG A 390 -16.65 4.96 2.03
CA ARG A 390 -17.62 3.95 2.48
C ARG A 390 -18.12 3.14 1.29
N TYR A 391 -18.21 1.82 1.44
CA TYR A 391 -18.81 0.95 0.43
C TYR A 391 -20.34 1.04 0.49
N ILE A 392 -20.96 1.24 -0.67
CA ILE A 392 -22.40 1.06 -0.88
C ILE A 392 -22.52 -0.04 -1.93
N TYR A 393 -23.06 -1.20 -1.53
CA TYR A 393 -23.34 -2.28 -2.47
C TYR A 393 -24.72 -2.04 -3.08
N GLU A 394 -24.81 -2.04 -4.41
CA GLU A 394 -26.09 -2.17 -5.09
C GLU A 394 -26.63 -3.58 -4.82
N GLY A 395 -27.82 -3.64 -4.22
CA GLY A 395 -28.40 -4.85 -3.62
C GLY A 395 -28.95 -5.86 -4.61
#